data_AF-A0A351EA14-F1
#
_entry.id   AF-A0A351EA14-F1
#
_cell.length_a   1.000
_cell.length_b   1.000
_cell.length_c   1.000
_cell.angle_alpha   90.00
_cell.angle_beta   90.00
_cell.angle_gamma   90.00
#
_symmetry.space_group_name_H-M   'P 1'
#
loop_
_entity.id
_entity.type
_entity.pdbx_description
1 polymer ?
#
loop_
_entity_poly.entity_id
_entity_poly.type
_entity_poly.pdbx_seq_one_letter_code
_entity_poly.pdbx_strand_id
1 'polypeptide(L)'
;MCKILNLEEMAGLLKKAQKLVLVSHISPDGDTLGSALALARALRSLGKEVILNVDDDLPDVYRFLPGIDDFRRFDASESVPADLLVIIDASSADRAGNAMQ
;
A
#
# COMPACT_ATOMS: atom_id res chain seq x y z
N MET A 1 13.44 -13.10 9.66
CA MET A 1 12.89 -12.91 11.02
C MET A 1 11.79 -11.87 10.94
N CYS A 2 10.57 -12.20 11.39
CA CYS A 2 9.48 -11.22 11.50
C CYS A 2 9.62 -10.49 12.84
N LYS A 3 9.62 -9.16 12.84
CA LYS A 3 9.72 -8.34 14.06
C LYS A 3 8.42 -7.55 14.23
N ILE A 4 7.85 -7.60 15.43
CA ILE A 4 6.76 -6.69 15.81
C ILE A 4 7.37 -5.31 16.07
N LEU A 5 6.83 -4.29 15.40
CA LEU A 5 7.28 -2.91 15.51
C LEU A 5 6.26 -2.07 16.28
N ASN A 6 6.73 -1.12 17.07
CA ASN A 6 5.87 -0.08 17.62
C ASN A 6 5.67 1.09 16.61
N LEU A 7 4.85 2.08 16.99
CA LEU A 7 4.53 3.22 16.14
C LEU A 7 5.76 4.07 15.77
N GLU A 8 6.69 4.30 16.70
CA GLU A 8 7.88 5.10 16.45
C GLU A 8 8.85 4.40 15.50
N GLU A 9 9.04 3.09 15.70
CA GLU A 9 9.86 2.25 14.83
C GLU A 9 9.29 2.23 13.40
N MET A 10 7.98 2.03 13.27
CA MET A 10 7.30 2.02 11.97
C MET A 10 7.39 3.39 11.29
N ALA A 11 7.12 4.47 12.02
CA ALA A 11 7.27 5.83 11.51
C ALA A 11 8.72 6.12 11.07
N GLY A 12 9.70 5.57 11.80
CA GLY A 12 11.12 5.65 11.45
C GLY A 12 11.43 4.97 10.11
N LEU A 13 10.87 3.79 9.84
CA LEU A 13 11.02 3.10 8.56
C LEU A 13 10.39 3.90 7.41
N LEU A 14 9.15 4.35 7.60
CA LEU A 14 8.43 5.17 6.61
C LEU A 14 9.16 6.46 6.27
N LYS A 15 9.75 7.12 7.27
CA LYS A 15 10.51 8.37 7.08
C LYS A 15 11.82 8.14 6.31
N LYS A 16 12.48 7.01 6.49
CA LYS A 16 13.75 6.67 5.81
C LYS A 16 13.58 6.26 4.35
N ALA A 17 12.48 5.59 4.00
CA ALA A 17 12.19 5.19 2.64
C ALA A 17 11.83 6.39 1.75
N GLN A 18 12.34 6.46 0.52
CA GLN A 18 11.99 7.51 -0.44
C GLN A 18 10.95 7.03 -1.45
N LYS A 19 11.05 5.77 -1.88
CA LYS A 19 10.10 5.14 -2.78
C LYS A 19 9.41 3.97 -2.09
N LEU A 20 8.09 4.05 -2.00
CA LEU A 20 7.26 3.09 -1.28
C LEU A 20 6.20 2.49 -2.21
N VAL A 21 5.94 1.20 -2.02
CA VAL A 21 4.79 0.51 -2.61
C VAL A 21 3.85 0.18 -1.47
N LEU A 22 2.62 0.71 -1.51
CA LEU A 22 1.56 0.33 -0.59
C LEU A 22 0.62 -0.63 -1.29
N VAL A 23 0.27 -1.71 -0.60
CA VAL A 23 -0.55 -2.79 -1.12
C VAL A 23 -1.75 -2.99 -0.22
N SER A 24 -2.95 -2.94 -0.80
CA SER A 24 -4.15 -3.44 -0.15
C SER A 24 -4.26 -4.95 -0.32
N HIS A 25 -4.92 -5.63 0.61
CA HIS A 25 -5.25 -7.03 0.44
C HIS A 25 -6.24 -7.29 -0.71
N ILE A 26 -6.38 -8.55 -1.12
CA ILE A 26 -7.45 -9.01 -2.02
C ILE A 26 -8.83 -8.70 -1.44
N SER A 27 -9.81 -8.39 -2.30
CA SER A 27 -11.15 -7.93 -1.92
C SER A 27 -11.12 -6.77 -0.92
N PRO A 28 -10.54 -5.62 -1.32
CA PRO A 28 -10.34 -4.50 -0.43
C PRO A 28 -11.69 -3.90 0.00
N ASP A 29 -11.79 -3.49 1.26
CA ASP A 29 -12.93 -2.75 1.77
C ASP A 29 -12.60 -1.26 1.93
N GLY A 30 -13.57 -0.51 2.46
CA GLY A 30 -13.42 0.94 2.65
C GLY A 30 -12.32 1.31 3.65
N ASP A 31 -12.02 0.45 4.63
CA ASP A 31 -10.98 0.71 5.62
C ASP A 31 -9.60 0.53 4.99
N THR A 32 -9.39 -0.57 4.25
CA THR A 32 -8.11 -0.81 3.57
C THR A 32 -7.81 0.28 2.54
N LEU A 33 -8.78 0.63 1.69
CA LEU A 33 -8.60 1.64 0.65
C LEU A 33 -8.40 3.03 1.25
N GLY A 34 -9.23 3.40 2.23
CA GLY A 34 -9.13 4.69 2.92
C GLY A 34 -7.79 4.85 3.64
N SER A 35 -7.34 3.82 4.34
CA SER A 35 -6.06 3.79 5.06
C SER A 35 -4.87 3.93 4.11
N ALA A 36 -4.88 3.20 2.99
CA ALA A 36 -3.83 3.30 1.97
C ALA A 36 -3.78 4.68 1.31
N LEU A 37 -4.92 5.26 0.95
CA LEU A 37 -5.01 6.62 0.38
C LEU A 37 -4.53 7.68 1.38
N ALA A 38 -4.94 7.58 2.64
CA ALA A 38 -4.53 8.51 3.68
C ALA A 38 -3.02 8.46 3.92
N LEU A 39 -2.45 7.25 4.00
CA LEU A 39 -1.01 7.07 4.16
C LEU A 39 -0.24 7.58 2.94
N ALA A 40 -0.69 7.25 1.72
CA ALA A 40 -0.07 7.74 0.50
C ALA A 40 -0.06 9.26 0.43
N ARG A 41 -1.18 9.92 0.77
CA ARG A 41 -1.25 11.39 0.80
C ARG A 41 -0.28 11.98 1.82
N ALA A 42 -0.20 11.42 3.02
CA ALA A 42 0.72 11.89 4.05
C ALA A 42 2.18 11.72 3.60
N LEU A 43 2.56 10.57 3.05
CA LEU A 43 3.93 10.32 2.58
C LEU A 43 4.29 11.19 1.37
N ARG A 44 3.38 11.37 0.41
CA ARG A 44 3.56 12.27 -0.75
C ARG A 44 3.73 13.72 -0.30
N SER A 45 3.02 14.18 0.74
CA SER A 45 3.23 15.52 1.31
C SER A 45 4.61 15.72 1.94
N LEU A 46 5.33 14.62 2.26
CA LEU A 46 6.71 14.63 2.71
C LEU A 46 7.72 14.50 1.55
N GLY A 47 7.26 14.60 0.29
CA GLY A 47 8.12 14.52 -0.91
C GLY A 47 8.51 13.09 -1.30
N LYS A 48 7.78 12.08 -0.84
CA LYS A 48 8.05 10.66 -1.15
C LYS A 48 7.32 10.21 -2.40
N GLU A 49 7.90 9.25 -3.10
CA GLU A 49 7.26 8.55 -4.20
C GLU A 49 6.47 7.37 -3.66
N VAL A 50 5.15 7.37 -3.91
CA VAL A 50 4.26 6.33 -3.39
C VAL A 50 3.42 5.76 -4.51
N ILE A 51 3.54 4.46 -4.69
CA ILE A 51 2.79 3.65 -5.63
C ILE A 51 1.71 2.91 -4.85
N LEU A 52 0.46 2.99 -5.30
CA LEU A 52 -0.67 2.28 -4.73
C LEU A 52 -1.00 1.08 -5.61
N ASN A 53 -0.92 -0.11 -5.05
CA ASN A 53 -1.24 -1.35 -5.75
C ASN A 53 -2.37 -2.12 -5.06
N VAL A 54 -3.20 -2.76 -5.86
CA VAL A 54 -4.28 -3.64 -5.42
C VAL A 54 -4.31 -4.86 -6.32
N ASP A 55 -4.44 -6.05 -5.74
CA ASP A 55 -4.54 -7.32 -6.49
C ASP A 55 -6.00 -7.73 -6.75
N ASP A 56 -6.88 -6.74 -6.94
CA ASP A 56 -8.30 -6.95 -7.17
C ASP A 56 -8.94 -5.76 -7.90
N ASP A 57 -10.16 -5.92 -8.37
CA ASP A 57 -10.94 -4.83 -8.93
C ASP A 57 -11.45 -3.92 -7.81
N LEU A 58 -11.42 -2.61 -8.05
CA LEU A 58 -11.93 -1.63 -7.11
C LEU A 58 -13.47 -1.62 -7.17
N PRO A 59 -14.18 -1.95 -6.06
CA PRO A 59 -15.63 -1.92 -6.06
C PRO A 59 -16.19 -0.52 -6.36
N ASP A 60 -17.22 -0.44 -7.21
CA ASP A 60 -17.84 0.83 -7.62
C ASP A 60 -18.31 1.69 -6.44
N VAL A 61 -18.72 1.04 -5.34
CA VAL A 61 -19.15 1.72 -4.11
C VAL A 61 -18.06 2.61 -3.50
N TYR A 62 -16.78 2.37 -3.81
CA TYR A 62 -15.66 3.17 -3.29
C TYR A 62 -15.13 4.21 -4.27
N ARG A 63 -15.72 4.34 -5.47
CA ARG A 63 -15.28 5.33 -6.48
C ARG A 63 -15.42 6.79 -6.05
N PHE A 64 -16.16 7.07 -4.98
CA PHE A 64 -16.24 8.40 -4.39
C PHE A 64 -14.99 8.81 -3.61
N LEU A 65 -14.09 7.87 -3.29
CA LEU A 65 -12.88 8.16 -2.50
C LEU A 65 -11.89 8.99 -3.32
N PRO A 66 -11.37 10.10 -2.78
CA PRO A 66 -10.44 10.95 -3.50
C PRO A 66 -9.09 10.24 -3.72
N GLY A 67 -8.67 10.14 -4.99
CA GLY A 67 -7.43 9.47 -5.38
C GLY A 67 -7.58 7.96 -5.56
N ILE A 68 -8.80 7.41 -5.55
CA ILE A 68 -9.04 5.97 -5.79
C ILE A 68 -8.49 5.49 -7.14
N ASP A 69 -8.49 6.37 -8.15
CA ASP A 69 -7.95 6.10 -9.48
C ASP A 69 -6.41 6.01 -9.51
N ASP A 70 -5.72 6.36 -8.42
CA ASP A 70 -4.26 6.20 -8.30
C ASP A 70 -3.85 4.74 -8.04
N PHE A 71 -4.80 3.89 -7.65
CA PHE A 71 -4.53 2.45 -7.49
C PHE A 71 -4.34 1.80 -8.86
N ARG A 72 -3.30 0.98 -8.97
CA ARG A 72 -3.05 0.15 -10.14
C ARG A 72 -3.02 -1.33 -9.78
N ARG A 73 -3.36 -2.18 -10.75
CA ARG A 73 -3.20 -3.63 -10.63
C ARG A 73 -1.70 -4.00 -10.66
N PHE A 74 -1.36 -5.15 -10.08
CA PHE A 74 -0.05 -5.74 -10.29
C PHE A 74 0.09 -6.18 -11.74
N ASP A 75 1.22 -5.82 -12.35
CA ASP A 75 1.68 -6.40 -13.61
C ASP A 75 2.82 -7.36 -13.28
N ALA A 76 2.58 -8.66 -13.51
CA ALA A 76 3.57 -9.72 -13.25
C ALA A 76 4.84 -9.60 -14.11
N SER A 77 4.82 -8.76 -15.15
CA SER A 77 5.99 -8.46 -15.98
C SER A 77 6.76 -7.21 -15.54
N GLU A 78 6.21 -6.43 -14.59
CA GLU A 78 6.82 -5.20 -14.09
C GLU A 78 7.60 -5.46 -12.80
N SER A 79 8.88 -5.11 -12.79
CA SER A 79 9.66 -5.00 -11.55
C SER A 79 9.69 -3.55 -11.09
N VAL A 80 9.17 -3.29 -9.89
CA VAL A 80 9.09 -1.95 -9.31
C VAL A 80 10.19 -1.80 -8.26
N PRO A 81 11.26 -1.02 -8.51
CA PRO A 81 12.25 -0.76 -7.48
C PRO A 81 11.60 0.09 -6.38
N ALA A 82 11.71 -0.35 -5.13
CA ALA A 82 11.16 0.32 -3.96
C ALA A 82 12.07 0.09 -2.74
N ASP A 83 12.14 1.08 -1.86
CA ASP A 83 12.89 0.99 -0.60
C ASP A 83 12.09 0.22 0.46
N LEU A 84 10.76 0.28 0.37
CA LEU A 84 9.86 -0.31 1.34
C LEU A 84 8.53 -0.74 0.71
N LEU A 85 8.18 -2.02 0.91
CA LEU A 85 6.84 -2.56 0.66
C LEU A 85 6.04 -2.48 1.96
N VAL A 86 4.83 -1.92 1.88
CA VAL A 86 3.89 -1.82 3.02
C VAL A 86 2.60 -2.51 2.62
N ILE A 87 2.27 -3.59 3.32
CA ILE A 87 1.01 -4.30 3.13
C ILE A 87 0.06 -3.85 4.23
N ILE A 88 -1.09 -3.31 3.84
CA ILE A 88 -2.05 -2.68 4.74
C ILE A 88 -3.21 -3.65 4.95
N ASP A 89 -3.64 -3.79 6.21
CA ASP A 89 -4.82 -4.55 6.63
C ASP A 89 -4.78 -6.07 6.30
N ALA A 90 -3.58 -6.62 6.09
CA ALA A 90 -3.41 -8.05 5.85
C ALA A 90 -3.22 -8.82 7.17
N SER A 91 -4.20 -9.65 7.52
CA SER A 91 -4.13 -10.57 8.66
C SER A 91 -3.13 -11.71 8.48
N SER A 92 -2.67 -11.94 7.25
CA SER A 92 -1.74 -13.01 6.88
C SER A 92 -1.07 -12.70 5.54
N ALA A 93 0.12 -13.26 5.32
CA ALA A 93 0.94 -12.96 4.15
C ALA A 93 0.28 -13.38 2.81
N ASP A 94 -0.54 -14.43 2.82
CA ASP A 94 -1.32 -14.90 1.66
C ASP A 94 -2.36 -13.88 1.19
N ARG A 95 -2.77 -12.93 2.06
CA ARG A 95 -3.69 -11.85 1.67
C ARG A 95 -3.00 -10.71 0.92
N ALA A 96 -1.68 -10.70 0.84
CA ALA A 96 -0.91 -9.71 0.09
C ALA A 96 -0.96 -9.93 -1.43
N GLY A 97 -1.63 -10.98 -1.91
CA GLY A 97 -1.69 -11.31 -3.34
C GLY A 97 -0.31 -11.56 -3.93
N ASN A 98 -0.11 -11.12 -5.18
CA ASN A 98 1.18 -11.24 -5.87
C ASN A 98 2.26 -10.24 -5.41
N ALA A 99 1.99 -9.43 -4.38
CA ALA A 99 2.95 -8.41 -3.91
C ALA A 99 4.27 -8.95 -3.35
N MET A 100 4.33 -10.25 -3.09
CA MET A 100 5.50 -10.93 -2.51
C MET A 100 6.32 -11.69 -3.57
N GLN A 101 5.97 -11.59 -4.85
CA GLN A 101 6.68 -12.24 -5.97
C GLN A 101 7.80 -11.38 -6.54
#